data_AF-A0A959Q6C8-F1
#
_entry.id   AF-A0A959Q6C8-F1
#
_cell.length_a   1.000
_cell.length_b   1.000
_cell.length_c   1.000
_cell.angle_alpha   90.00
_cell.angle_beta   90.00
_cell.angle_gamma   90.00
#
_symmetry.space_group_name_H-M   'P 1'
#
loop_
_entity.id
_entity.type
_entity.pdbx_description
1 polymer ?
#
loop_
_entity_poly.entity_id
_entity_poly.type
_entity_poly.pdbx_seq_one_letter_code
_entity_poly.pdbx_strand_id
1 'polypeptide(L)'
;GQTVALLAYHFRLFLGFIPSSKANVFFLEDYPAGHFLQGKVRRKGIPPYFIATQWESVDFMNPDAVYVASERTLFIRPKARRIRR
;
A
#
# COMPACT_ATOMS: atom_id res chain seq x y z
N GLY A 1 16.15 -13.35 2.26
CA GLY A 1 15.42 -13.41 3.54
C GLY A 1 13.93 -13.41 3.27
N GLN A 2 13.11 -13.85 4.22
CA GLN A 2 11.65 -13.73 4.10
C GLN A 2 11.25 -12.25 4.23
N THR A 3 10.18 -11.85 3.54
CA THR A 3 9.68 -10.47 3.57
C THR A 3 8.16 -10.50 3.58
N VAL A 4 7.56 -9.70 4.44
CA VAL A 4 6.11 -9.45 4.43
C VAL A 4 5.88 -8.05 3.88
N ALA A 5 5.01 -7.94 2.88
CA ALA A 5 4.50 -6.67 2.39
C ALA A 5 3.11 -6.43 2.99
N LEU A 6 2.94 -5.28 3.64
CA LEU A 6 1.67 -4.86 4.23
C LEU A 6 1.20 -3.57 3.56
N LEU A 7 0.07 -3.64 2.89
CA LEU A 7 -0.60 -2.47 2.32
C LEU A 7 -1.48 -1.83 3.38
N ALA A 8 -1.27 -0.55 3.64
CA ALA A 8 -2.09 0.23 4.55
C ALA A 8 -2.72 1.40 3.80
N TYR A 9 -4.01 1.59 4.03
CA TYR A 9 -4.80 2.65 3.45
C TYR A 9 -5.45 3.48 4.55
N HIS A 10 -5.41 4.80 4.40
CA HIS A 10 -6.02 5.74 5.32
C HIS A 10 -6.88 6.72 4.55
N PHE A 11 -8.20 6.60 4.73
CA PHE A 11 -9.19 7.53 4.23
C PHE A 11 -9.56 8.55 5.31
N ARG A 12 -9.80 9.80 4.90
CA ARG A 12 -10.38 10.84 5.74
C ARG A 12 -11.19 11.83 4.93
N LEU A 13 -12.15 12.48 5.57
CA LEU A 13 -12.84 13.66 5.05
C LEU A 13 -12.21 14.91 5.67
N PHE A 14 -11.49 15.70 4.88
CA PHE A 14 -11.01 17.01 5.30
C PHE A 14 -12.21 17.98 5.33
N LEU A 15 -12.36 18.72 6.44
CA LEU A 15 -13.51 19.59 6.72
C LEU A 15 -14.90 18.90 6.67
N GLY A 16 -14.95 17.57 6.74
CA GLY A 16 -16.20 16.80 6.72
C GLY A 16 -16.76 16.48 5.33
N PHE A 17 -16.17 16.99 4.24
CA PHE A 17 -16.69 16.75 2.88
C PHE A 17 -15.62 16.59 1.78
N ILE A 18 -14.35 16.93 2.03
CA ILE A 18 -13.29 16.79 1.02
C ILE A 18 -12.59 15.43 1.21
N PRO A 19 -12.80 14.43 0.34
CA PRO A 19 -12.19 13.13 0.49
C PRO A 19 -10.67 13.21 0.27
N SER A 20 -9.91 12.61 1.17
CA SER A 20 -8.45 12.52 1.11
C SER A 20 -8.03 11.09 1.43
N SER A 21 -7.24 10.48 0.55
CA SER A 21 -6.67 9.15 0.77
C SER A 21 -5.15 9.19 0.81
N LYS A 22 -4.55 8.43 1.73
CA LYS A 22 -3.12 8.11 1.72
C LYS A 22 -2.94 6.60 1.78
N ALA A 23 -2.08 6.05 0.94
CA ALA A 23 -1.75 4.63 0.95
C ALA A 23 -0.23 4.44 1.08
N ASN A 24 0.18 3.42 1.83
CA ASN A 24 1.58 3.08 2.03
C ASN A 24 1.76 1.57 1.95
N VAL A 25 2.90 1.13 1.42
CA VAL A 25 3.37 -0.24 1.57
C VAL A 25 4.45 -0.25 2.64
N PHE A 26 4.32 -1.16 3.61
CA PHE A 26 5.33 -1.46 4.59
C PHE A 26 6.00 -2.78 4.22
N PHE A 27 7.33 -2.79 4.17
CA PHE A 27 8.13 -3.98 3.99
C PHE A 27 8.74 -4.35 5.34
N LEU A 28 8.37 -5.52 5.83
CA LEU A 28 8.85 -6.09 7.07
C LEU A 28 9.91 -7.15 6.73
N GLU A 29 11.10 -7.00 7.28
CA GLU A 29 12.30 -7.80 6.97
C GLU A 29 13.02 -8.18 8.25
N ASP A 30 13.90 -9.18 8.19
CA ASP A 30 14.78 -9.56 9.32
C ASP A 30 14.01 -9.78 10.64
N TYR A 31 12.88 -10.48 10.58
CA TYR A 31 12.03 -10.80 11.72
C TYR A 31 12.24 -12.24 12.23
N PRO A 32 12.08 -12.51 13.54
CA PRO A 32 12.00 -13.87 14.07
C PRO A 32 10.83 -14.63 13.44
N ALA A 33 10.96 -15.96 13.29
CA ALA A 33 9.91 -16.79 12.70
C ALA A 33 8.56 -16.57 13.41
N GLY A 34 7.52 -16.23 12.65
CA GLY A 34 6.19 -15.93 13.19
C GLY A 34 6.00 -14.52 13.79
N HIS A 35 7.06 -13.71 13.90
CA HIS A 35 7.03 -12.40 14.56
C HIS A 35 7.33 -11.24 13.58
N PHE A 36 6.60 -11.19 12.46
CA PHE A 36 6.86 -10.23 11.37
C PHE A 36 6.86 -8.74 11.77
N LEU A 37 6.16 -8.36 12.85
CA LEU A 37 6.14 -6.98 13.35
C LEU A 37 7.37 -6.59 14.20
N GLN A 38 8.26 -7.54 14.52
CA GLN A 38 9.46 -7.30 15.33
C GLN A 38 10.73 -7.11 14.47
N GLY A 39 10.59 -7.16 13.14
CA GLY A 39 11.69 -6.96 12.20
C GLY A 39 11.95 -5.49 11.85
N LYS A 40 12.82 -5.29 10.86
CA LYS A 40 13.03 -3.99 10.23
C LYS A 40 11.82 -3.60 9.40
N VAL A 41 11.40 -2.33 9.52
CA VAL A 41 10.27 -1.78 8.78
C VAL A 41 10.76 -0.73 7.79
N ARG A 42 10.51 -0.94 6.49
CA ARG A 42 10.66 0.10 5.46
C ARG A 42 9.30 0.53 4.97
N ARG A 43 9.11 1.83 4.77
CA ARG A 43 7.84 2.41 4.29
C ARG A 43 8.02 3.05 2.93
N LYS A 44 7.10 2.78 2.01
CA LYS A 44 6.95 3.51 0.75
C LYS A 44 5.54 4.04 0.58
N GLY A 45 5.44 5.35 0.43
CA GLY A 45 4.18 6.01 0.12
C GLY A 45 3.77 5.74 -1.32
N ILE A 46 2.50 5.40 -1.53
CA ILE A 46 1.90 5.40 -2.85
C ILE A 46 1.44 6.84 -3.12
N PRO A 47 1.90 7.47 -4.21
CA PRO A 47 1.54 8.85 -4.52
C PRO A 47 0.02 9.05 -4.51
N PRO A 48 -0.47 10.11 -3.85
CA PRO A 48 -1.90 10.39 -3.78
C PRO A 48 -2.42 10.71 -5.17
N TYR A 49 -3.65 10.29 -5.45
CA TYR A 49 -4.42 10.78 -6.58
C TYR A 49 -5.37 11.87 -6.11
N PHE A 50 -5.73 12.78 -7.03
CA PHE A 50 -6.74 13.82 -6.79
C PHE A 50 -8.13 13.25 -6.42
N ILE A 51 -8.36 11.97 -6.73
CA ILE A 51 -9.57 11.23 -6.33
C ILE A 51 -9.13 10.13 -5.36
N ALA A 52 -9.86 9.97 -4.26
CA ALA A 52 -9.60 8.95 -3.25
C ALA A 52 -9.56 7.55 -3.90
N THR A 53 -8.36 7.01 -4.07
CA THR A 53 -8.13 5.71 -4.70
C THR A 53 -7.82 4.70 -3.60
N GLN A 54 -8.68 3.69 -3.45
CA GLN A 54 -8.50 2.60 -2.49
C GLN A 54 -7.60 1.54 -3.12
N TRP A 55 -6.41 1.36 -2.55
CA TRP A 55 -5.52 0.26 -2.92
C TRP A 55 -5.81 -0.89 -1.99
N GLU A 56 -6.22 -2.03 -2.53
CA GLU A 56 -6.79 -3.13 -1.75
C GLU A 56 -5.97 -4.42 -1.88
N SER A 57 -5.18 -4.55 -2.94
CA SER A 57 -4.34 -5.72 -3.16
C SER A 57 -2.87 -5.34 -3.27
N VAL A 58 -2.00 -6.17 -2.71
CA VAL A 58 -0.54 -6.10 -2.87
C VAL A 58 -0.02 -7.50 -3.16
N ASP A 59 0.89 -7.61 -4.12
CA ASP A 59 1.57 -8.87 -4.43
C ASP A 59 3.02 -8.64 -4.86
N PHE A 60 3.88 -9.63 -4.64
CA PHE A 60 5.28 -9.57 -5.03
C PHE A 60 5.42 -9.81 -6.53
N MET A 61 5.96 -8.82 -7.24
CA MET A 61 6.36 -8.99 -8.63
C MET A 61 7.72 -9.70 -8.72
N ASN A 62 8.65 -9.29 -7.86
CA ASN A 62 10.01 -9.79 -7.73
C ASN A 62 10.57 -9.40 -6.36
N PRO A 63 11.81 -9.81 -6.00
CA PRO A 63 12.37 -9.51 -4.67
C PRO A 63 12.48 -8.01 -4.32
N ASP A 64 12.48 -7.12 -5.32
CA ASP A 64 12.70 -5.68 -5.16
C ASP A 64 11.45 -4.83 -5.40
N ALA A 65 10.33 -5.44 -5.80
CA ALA A 65 9.13 -4.71 -6.16
C ALA A 65 7.85 -5.48 -5.89
N VAL A 66 6.83 -4.73 -5.48
CA VAL A 66 5.44 -5.21 -5.39
C VAL A 66 4.57 -4.51 -6.40
N TYR A 67 3.52 -5.19 -6.84
CA TYR A 67 2.36 -4.56 -7.45
C TYR A 67 1.33 -4.23 -6.38
N VAL A 68 0.77 -3.03 -6.47
CA VAL A 68 -0.44 -2.66 -5.75
C VAL A 68 -1.56 -2.48 -6.77
N ALA A 69 -2.78 -2.90 -6.43
CA ALA A 69 -3.96 -2.76 -7.28
C ALA A 69 -5.12 -2.08 -6.54
N SER A 70 -5.89 -1.29 -7.27
CA SER A 70 -7.13 -0.65 -6.82
C SER A 70 -8.31 -1.21 -7.60
N GLU A 71 -9.41 -1.47 -6.90
CA GLU A 71 -10.66 -1.85 -7.54
C GLU A 71 -11.29 -0.72 -8.35
N ARG A 72 -12.29 -1.08 -9.16
CA ARG A 72 -13.14 -0.10 -9.82
C ARG A 72 -14.06 0.53 -8.78
N THR A 73 -14.03 1.85 -8.66
CA THR A 73 -15.10 2.59 -7.98
C THR A 73 -16.02 3.25 -9.01
N LEU A 74 -17.12 3.87 -8.57
CA LEU A 74 -18.17 4.41 -9.45
C LEU A 74 -17.61 5.28 -10.59
N PHE A 75 -16.58 6.09 -10.31
CA PHE A 75 -15.96 7.02 -11.26
C PHE A 75 -14.49 6.72 -11.58
N ILE A 76 -13.86 5.75 -10.90
CA ILE A 76 -12.43 5.46 -11.05
C ILE A 76 -12.26 4.07 -11.65
N ARG A 77 -11.57 4.00 -12.79
CA ARG A 77 -11.17 2.73 -13.40
C ARG A 77 -10.18 1.99 -12.49
N PRO A 78 -10.16 0.64 -12.52
CA PRO A 78 -9.10 -0.14 -11.86
C PRO A 78 -7.72 0.36 -12.25
N LYS A 79 -6.79 0.32 -11.30
CA LYS A 79 -5.39 0.70 -11.53
C LYS A 79 -4.47 -0.31 -10.89
N ALA A 80 -3.32 -0.52 -11.52
CA ALA A 80 -2.20 -1.25 -10.94
C ALA A 80 -0.95 -0.37 -10.99
N ARG A 81 -0.10 -0.46 -9.98
CA ARG A 81 1.16 0.28 -9.93
C ARG A 81 2.26 -0.58 -9.32
N ARG A 82 3.45 -0.49 -9.91
CA ARG A 82 4.67 -1.07 -9.36
C ARG A 82 5.27 -0.13 -8.30
N ILE A 83 5.58 -0.67 -7.13
CA ILE A 83 6.26 0.02 -6.04
C ILE A 83 7.58 -0.70 -5.78
N ARG A 84 8.69 0.05 -5.85
CA ARG A 84 10.03 -0.47 -5.54
C ARG A 84 10.31 -0.32 -4.05
N ARG A 85 10.89 -1.36 -3.44
CA ARG A 85 11.28 -1.43 -2.03
C ARG A 85 12.38 -0.41 -1.69
#